data_AF-S9V1L7-F1
#
_entry.id   AF-S9V1L7-F1
#
_cell.length_a   1.000
_cell.length_b   1.000
_cell.length_c   1.000
_cell.angle_alpha   90.00
_cell.angle_beta   90.00
_cell.angle_gamma   90.00
#
_symmetry.space_group_name_H-M   'P 1'
#
loop_
_entity.id
_entity.type
_entity.pdbx_description
1 polymer ?
#
loop_
_entity_poly.entity_id
_entity_poly.type
_entity_poly.pdbx_seq_one_letter_code
_entity_poly.pdbx_strand_id
1 'polypeptide(L)' 'MICGNHNAGLLVTTYSTPHVINNTLTNNSYEGVWVCKNGGGTFCDNDLRGNLKGAMDVDKSSTVTWVGNIEK' A
#
# COMPACT_ATOMS: atom_id res chain seq x y z
N MET A 1 -3.74 -4.17 11.75
CA MET A 1 -3.73 -5.24 10.73
C MET A 1 -4.88 -5.01 9.78
N ILE A 2 -4.61 -5.06 8.48
CA ILE A 2 -5.60 -4.95 7.41
C ILE A 2 -5.51 -6.21 6.57
N CYS A 3 -6.60 -6.96 6.44
CA CYS A 3 -6.60 -8.23 5.72
C CYS A 3 -7.98 -8.67 5.24
N GLY A 4 -8.01 -9.53 4.23
CA GLY A 4 -9.25 -10.14 3.73
C GLY A 4 -10.12 -9.18 2.90
N ASN A 5 -9.57 -8.05 2.45
CA ASN A 5 -10.30 -7.13 1.60
C ASN A 5 -10.45 -7.73 0.19
N HIS A 6 -11.62 -7.54 -0.42
CA HIS A 6 -11.86 -7.88 -1.83
C HIS A 6 -11.13 -6.96 -2.82
N ASN A 7 -10.55 -5.87 -2.33
CA ASN A 7 -9.74 -4.90 -3.10
C ASN A 7 -8.40 -4.69 -2.35
N ALA A 8 -7.67 -3.61 -2.63
CA ALA A 8 -6.40 -3.33 -1.99
C ALA A 8 -6.53 -3.24 -0.46
N GLY A 9 -5.45 -3.52 0.26
CA GLY A 9 -5.40 -3.30 1.71
C GLY A 9 -5.63 -1.82 2.04
N LEU A 10 -4.93 -0.93 1.34
CA LEU A 10 -5.07 0.51 1.47
C LEU A 10 -5.05 1.18 0.09
N LEU A 11 -6.11 1.91 -0.25
CA LEU A 11 -6.17 2.76 -1.43
C LEU A 11 -5.86 4.22 -1.04
N VAL A 12 -4.83 4.80 -1.66
CA VAL A 12 -4.49 6.22 -1.53
C VAL A 12 -4.79 6.92 -2.84
N THR A 13 -5.60 7.98 -2.79
CA THR A 13 -6.11 8.64 -3.99
C THR A 13 -6.29 10.14 -3.81
N THR A 14 -6.42 10.87 -4.92
CA THR A 14 -6.80 12.29 -4.97
C THR A 14 -5.95 13.17 -4.06
N TYR A 15 -4.67 13.34 -4.42
CA TYR A 15 -3.74 14.23 -3.70
C TYR A 15 -3.55 13.93 -2.20
N SER A 16 -3.94 12.74 -1.74
CA SER A 16 -3.79 12.31 -0.34
C SER A 16 -2.35 11.91 -0.02
N THR A 17 -1.89 12.20 1.20
CA THR A 17 -0.51 11.92 1.66
C THR A 17 -0.47 11.31 3.07
N PRO A 18 -1.02 10.10 3.30
CA PRO A 18 -1.00 9.45 4.60
C PRO A 18 0.39 8.98 5.04
N HIS A 19 0.52 8.72 6.34
CA HIS A 19 1.66 8.05 6.95
C HIS A 19 1.21 6.66 7.41
N VAL A 20 1.80 5.62 6.84
CA VAL A 20 1.49 4.22 7.12
C VAL A 20 2.76 3.55 7.63
N ILE A 21 2.83 3.38 8.95
CA ILE A 21 4.07 3.03 9.64
C ILE A 21 3.81 1.81 10.54
N ASN A 22 4.64 0.79 10.46
CA ASN A 22 4.60 -0.41 11.30
C ASN A 22 3.25 -1.16 11.25
N ASN A 23 2.65 -1.29 10.06
CA ASN A 23 1.40 -2.03 9.86
C ASN A 23 1.63 -3.36 9.15
N THR A 24 0.65 -4.25 9.27
CA THR A 24 0.54 -5.48 8.46
C THR A 24 -0.66 -5.36 7.53
N LEU A 25 -0.42 -5.47 6.22
CA LEU A 25 -1.43 -5.48 5.16
C LEU A 25 -1.25 -6.80 4.39
N THR A 26 -2.13 -7.78 4.58
CA THR A 26 -1.92 -9.15 4.05
C THR A 26 -3.23 -9.79 3.62
N ASN A 27 -3.19 -10.85 2.82
CA ASN A 27 -4.35 -11.61 2.37
C ASN A 27 -5.46 -10.74 1.76
N ASN A 28 -5.09 -9.69 1.02
CA ASN A 28 -6.03 -8.91 0.22
C ASN A 28 -6.08 -9.45 -1.21
N SER A 29 -7.24 -9.35 -1.86
CA SER A 29 -7.44 -9.84 -3.24
C SER A 29 -6.75 -8.98 -4.31
N TYR A 30 -6.16 -7.85 -3.91
CA TYR A 30 -5.37 -6.94 -4.75
C TYR A 30 -4.02 -6.69 -4.08
N GLU A 31 -3.38 -5.56 -4.33
CA GLU A 31 -2.14 -5.13 -3.70
C GLU A 31 -2.35 -4.79 -2.23
N GLY A 32 -1.27 -4.84 -1.44
CA GLY A 32 -1.31 -4.31 -0.07
C GLY A 32 -1.63 -2.82 -0.05
N VAL A 33 -0.96 -2.04 -0.91
CA VAL A 33 -1.19 -0.61 -1.09
C VAL A 33 -1.41 -0.30 -2.57
N TRP A 34 -2.43 0.47 -2.90
CA TRP A 34 -2.62 1.03 -4.25
C TRP A 34 -2.66 2.56 -4.17
N VAL A 35 -1.82 3.24 -4.96
CA VAL A 35 -1.73 4.71 -4.99
C VAL A 35 -2.03 5.26 -6.38
N CYS A 36 -3.08 6.07 -6.50
CA CYS A 36 -3.54 6.63 -7.79
C CYS A 36 -3.95 8.10 -7.71
N LYS A 37 -4.25 8.72 -8.86
CA LYS A 37 -4.80 10.09 -8.97
C LYS A 37 -3.99 11.15 -8.19
N ASN A 38 -2.67 11.22 -8.44
CA ASN A 38 -1.74 12.10 -7.75
C ASN A 38 -1.67 11.86 -6.23
N GLY A 39 -2.02 10.65 -5.77
CA GLY A 39 -1.84 10.26 -4.38
C GLY A 39 -0.36 10.13 -4.03
N GLY A 40 -0.07 10.05 -2.74
CA GLY A 40 1.28 9.86 -2.25
C GLY A 40 1.31 9.42 -0.81
N GLY A 41 2.42 9.68 -0.12
CA GLY A 41 2.53 9.39 1.31
C GLY A 41 3.80 8.62 1.67
N THR A 42 3.91 8.32 2.96
CA THR A 42 5.06 7.62 3.52
C THR A 42 4.64 6.26 4.05
N PHE A 43 5.30 5.22 3.57
CA PHE A 43 5.10 3.83 3.93
C PHE A 43 6.40 3.30 4.51
N CYS A 44 6.45 3.14 5.84
CA CYS A 44 7.65 2.76 6.56
C CYS A 44 7.43 1.47 7.35
N ASP A 45 8.34 0.51 7.22
CA ASP A 45 8.42 -0.70 8.07
C ASP A 45 7.11 -1.50 8.15
N ASN A 46 6.37 -1.58 7.04
CA ASN A 46 5.15 -2.38 6.96
C ASN A 46 5.45 -3.79 6.43
N ASP A 47 4.67 -4.77 6.88
CA ASP A 47 4.64 -6.12 6.30
C ASP A 47 3.49 -6.23 5.29
N LEU A 48 3.83 -6.40 4.03
CA LEU A 48 2.89 -6.40 2.88
C LEU A 48 2.88 -7.74 2.13
N ARG A 49 3.40 -8.81 2.75
CA ARG A 49 3.42 -10.15 2.17
C ARG A 49 2.02 -10.76 2.11
N GLY A 50 1.82 -11.68 1.18
CA GLY A 50 0.59 -12.49 1.09
C GLY A 50 -0.62 -11.80 0.42
N ASN A 51 -0.42 -10.64 -0.20
CA ASN A 51 -1.45 -10.00 -1.04
C ASN A 51 -1.44 -10.59 -2.45
N LEU A 52 -2.61 -10.80 -3.06
CA LEU A 52 -2.75 -11.55 -4.32
C LEU A 52 -1.99 -10.91 -5.49
N LYS A 53 -1.93 -9.58 -5.54
CA LYS A 53 -1.23 -8.83 -6.60
C LYS A 53 0.12 -8.25 -6.17
N GLY A 54 0.60 -8.58 -4.98
CA GLY A 54 1.87 -8.12 -4.43
C GLY A 54 1.73 -6.95 -3.45
N ALA A 55 2.86 -6.36 -3.07
CA ALA A 55 2.90 -5.38 -1.98
C ALA A 55 2.31 -4.02 -2.36
N MET A 56 2.60 -3.52 -3.56
CA MET A 56 2.15 -2.19 -4.00
C MET A 56 1.88 -2.07 -5.51
N ASP A 57 0.96 -1.17 -5.86
CA ASP A 57 0.81 -0.57 -7.20
C ASP A 57 0.76 0.96 -7.06
N VAL A 58 1.54 1.67 -7.86
CA VAL A 58 1.70 3.12 -7.81
C VAL A 58 1.61 3.68 -9.23
N ASP A 59 0.53 4.40 -9.51
CA ASP A 59 0.33 5.08 -10.79
C ASP A 59 1.43 6.12 -11.04
N LYS A 60 1.73 6.39 -12.32
CA LYS A 60 2.79 7.32 -12.75
C LYS A 60 2.70 8.74 -12.20
N SER A 61 1.50 9.20 -11.85
CA SER A 61 1.28 10.55 -11.31
C SER A 61 1.44 10.63 -9.79
N SER A 62 1.59 9.49 -9.13
CA SER A 62 1.69 9.37 -7.70
C SER A 62 3.15 9.39 -7.23
N THR A 63 3.39 9.81 -6.00
CA THR A 63 4.74 9.85 -5.42
C THR A 63 4.73 9.32 -4.00
N VAL A 64 5.50 8.27 -3.73
CA VAL A 64 5.56 7.62 -2.42
C VAL A 64 6.97 7.60 -1.88
N THR A 65 7.08 7.72 -0.56
CA THR A 65 8.28 7.34 0.19
C THR A 65 8.06 5.91 0.71
N TRP A 66 8.89 4.97 0.29
CA TRP A 66 8.74 3.55 0.61
C TRP A 66 10.03 3.01 1.22
N VAL A 67 10.04 2.79 2.54
CA VAL A 67 11.25 2.52 3.32
C VAL A 67 11.03 1.32 4.25
N GLY A 68 11.97 0.38 4.28
CA GLY A 68 11.96 -0.72 5.27
C GLY A 68 10.81 -1.73 5.16
N ASN A 69 9.97 -1.66 4.12
CA ASN A 69 8.84 -2.55 3.97
C ASN A 69 9.26 -3.97 3.57
N ILE A 70 8.51 -4.97 4.03
CA ILE A 70 8.70 -6.38 3.72
C ILE A 70 7.65 -6.79 2.68
N GLU A 71 8.10 -7.25 1.50
CA GLU A 71 7.22 -7.47 0.34
C GLU A 71 7.11 -8.94 -0.10
N LYS A 72 8.07 -9.79 0.28
CA LYS A 72 8.15 -11.21 -0.10
C LYS A 72 8.42 -12.10 1.11
#